data_AF-A0A2U1TEM1-F1
#
_entry.id   AF-A0A2U1TEM1-F1
#
_cell.length_a   1.000
_cell.length_b   1.000
_cell.length_c   1.000
_cell.angle_alpha   90.00
_cell.angle_beta   90.00
_cell.angle_gamma   90.00
#
_symmetry.space_group_name_H-M   'P 1'
#
loop_
_entity.id
_entity.type
_entity.pdbx_description
1 polymer ?
#
loop_
_entity_poly.entity_id
_entity_poly.type
_entity_poly.pdbx_seq_one_letter_code
_entity_poly.pdbx_strand_id
1 'polypeptide(L)'
;MPERPDASVPASRNPHLYFGGAPNLRESSAPDARPAHTSHAGDRKTLDDAARLWSVGKRRDALALLKAAVRANPDDLPLRLALAELYREMNSPDQAGRWGIVIEGWTTPVERDRLARMLAPVGIPRDDLVEFLALTGPVESYPDLEEVVDGPLAAHVAQRKAAAATDESPWGERLFTLAVICWITTVVGGVLAVMAVFIVAFFDLADARTAARIGGGCFLAAAAVSSWVSAGVCAVENRWLGAGVLTIVGMIAATLAVVTFTTT
;
A
#
# COMPACT_ATOMS: atom_id res chain seq x y z
N MET A 1 3.13 46.99 20.09
CA MET A 1 4.00 45.91 19.58
C MET A 1 3.90 44.75 20.55
N PRO A 2 3.21 43.65 20.22
CA PRO A 2 3.26 42.44 21.03
C PRO A 2 4.31 41.47 20.45
N GLU A 3 5.18 41.00 21.34
CA GLU A 3 6.18 39.96 21.10
C GLU A 3 5.52 38.63 20.72
N ARG A 4 6.09 37.97 19.71
CA ARG A 4 5.74 36.62 19.27
C ARG A 4 6.59 35.62 20.08
N PRO A 5 6.01 34.60 20.72
CA PRO A 5 6.80 33.59 21.41
C PRO A 5 7.35 32.55 20.43
N ASP A 6 8.61 32.20 20.65
CA ASP A 6 9.38 31.13 20.00
C ASP A 6 8.67 29.78 20.07
N ALA A 7 8.34 29.22 18.91
CA ALA A 7 7.93 27.83 18.78
C ALA A 7 9.18 26.96 18.62
N SER A 8 9.53 26.33 19.73
CA SER A 8 10.52 25.26 19.83
C SER A 8 10.08 24.05 18.99
N VAL A 9 10.97 23.62 18.10
CA VAL A 9 10.83 22.41 17.27
C VAL A 9 11.12 21.18 18.13
N PRO A 10 10.20 20.20 18.26
CA PRO A 10 10.53 18.93 18.87
C PRO A 10 11.29 18.05 17.86
N ALA A 11 12.57 17.86 18.13
CA ALA A 11 13.36 16.76 17.61
C ALA A 11 12.81 15.44 18.18
N SER A 12 12.37 14.53 17.31
CA SER A 12 12.10 13.14 17.73
C SER A 12 12.13 12.14 16.56
N ARG A 13 13.26 11.43 16.52
CA ARG A 13 13.43 9.98 16.31
C ARG A 13 12.97 9.35 14.97
N ASN A 14 13.95 9.22 14.08
CA ASN A 14 14.07 8.05 13.20
C ASN A 14 14.91 6.97 13.90
N PRO A 15 14.41 5.75 14.14
CA PRO A 15 15.26 4.61 14.44
C PRO A 15 15.57 3.82 13.16
N HIS A 16 16.84 3.90 12.78
CA HIS A 16 17.68 2.86 12.17
C HIS A 16 17.03 1.50 11.85
N LEU A 17 17.08 1.13 10.58
CA LEU A 17 17.37 -0.25 10.12
C LEU A 17 18.30 -0.18 8.90
N TYR A 18 19.58 0.05 9.18
CA TYR A 18 20.71 -0.22 8.28
C TYR A 18 21.81 -0.87 9.12
N PHE A 19 22.02 -2.17 8.91
CA PHE A 19 23.24 -2.93 9.17
C PHE A 19 23.14 -4.14 8.22
N GLY A 20 24.04 -4.38 7.27
CA GLY A 20 25.48 -4.14 7.32
C GLY A 20 26.16 -5.49 7.50
N GLY A 21 26.58 -6.10 6.40
CA GLY A 21 27.25 -7.40 6.39
C GLY A 21 28.02 -7.61 5.09
N ALA A 22 29.13 -6.89 4.91
CA ALA A 22 30.25 -7.37 4.08
C ALA A 22 31.16 -8.23 4.97
N PRO A 23 31.82 -9.25 4.43
CA PRO A 23 33.25 -9.03 4.21
C PRO A 23 33.87 -9.74 2.99
N ASN A 24 35.07 -9.27 2.68
CA ASN A 24 36.18 -9.91 1.94
C ASN A 24 36.35 -9.60 0.45
N LEU A 25 37.16 -8.56 0.26
CA LEU A 25 38.16 -8.47 -0.81
C LEU A 25 39.06 -9.72 -0.77
N ARG A 26 39.00 -10.53 -1.83
CA ARG A 26 40.13 -11.36 -2.26
C ARG A 26 40.35 -11.11 -3.74
N GLU A 27 41.54 -10.62 -4.02
CA GLU A 27 42.20 -10.64 -5.33
C GLU A 27 42.13 -12.05 -5.91
N SER A 28 41.64 -12.17 -7.15
CA SER A 28 41.93 -13.30 -8.01
C SER A 28 41.99 -12.82 -9.46
N SER A 29 43.23 -12.70 -9.91
CA SER A 29 43.71 -12.65 -11.29
C SER A 29 42.83 -13.38 -12.32
N ALA A 30 42.48 -12.65 -13.39
CA ALA A 30 42.23 -13.03 -14.80
C ALA A 30 41.83 -14.49 -15.15
N PRO A 31 40.84 -14.66 -16.06
CA PRO A 31 41.14 -14.42 -17.47
C PRO A 31 40.15 -13.50 -18.18
N ASP A 32 40.67 -12.84 -19.21
CA ASP A 32 40.01 -12.03 -20.22
C ASP A 32 38.86 -12.82 -20.89
N ALA A 33 37.70 -12.85 -20.24
CA ALA A 33 36.47 -13.40 -20.76
C ALA A 33 35.68 -12.28 -21.43
N ARG A 34 36.05 -11.96 -22.67
CA ARG A 34 35.15 -11.22 -23.56
C ARG A 34 33.81 -11.96 -23.59
N PRO A 35 32.69 -11.36 -23.16
CA PRO A 35 31.39 -12.00 -23.28
C PRO A 35 31.13 -12.21 -24.77
N ALA A 36 30.98 -13.47 -25.16
CA ALA A 36 30.67 -13.85 -26.52
C ALA A 36 29.37 -13.17 -26.95
N HIS A 37 29.42 -12.43 -28.07
CA HIS A 37 28.33 -11.75 -28.75
C HIS A 37 27.22 -12.69 -29.30
N THR A 38 26.91 -13.80 -28.62
CA THR A 38 25.89 -14.76 -29.03
C THR A 38 24.46 -14.38 -28.63
N SER A 39 24.23 -13.27 -27.91
CA SER A 39 22.86 -12.87 -27.47
C SER A 39 21.96 -12.54 -28.66
N HIS A 40 22.48 -11.82 -29.66
CA HIS A 40 21.68 -11.28 -30.78
C HIS A 40 20.87 -12.33 -31.57
N ALA A 41 21.36 -13.56 -31.68
CA ALA A 41 20.63 -14.63 -32.37
C ALA A 41 19.45 -15.17 -31.54
N GLY A 42 19.62 -15.27 -30.22
CA GLY A 42 18.55 -15.65 -29.29
C GLY A 42 17.48 -14.56 -29.20
N ASP A 43 17.92 -13.31 -29.07
CA ASP A 43 17.03 -12.15 -28.93
C ASP A 43 16.15 -11.96 -30.19
N ARG A 44 16.73 -12.15 -31.38
CA ARG A 44 15.98 -12.11 -32.65
C ARG A 44 14.90 -13.19 -32.74
N LYS A 45 15.22 -14.43 -32.36
CA LYS A 45 14.23 -15.51 -32.35
C LYS A 45 13.08 -15.20 -31.38
N THR A 46 13.39 -14.63 -30.21
CA THR A 46 12.39 -14.23 -29.23
C THR A 46 11.46 -13.14 -29.77
N LEU A 47 12.00 -12.15 -30.49
CA LEU A 47 11.20 -11.13 -31.18
C LEU A 47 10.26 -11.76 -32.21
N ASP A 48 10.76 -12.64 -33.06
CA ASP A 48 9.97 -13.33 -34.10
C ASP A 48 8.86 -14.20 -33.48
N ASP A 49 9.18 -14.94 -32.41
CA ASP A 49 8.23 -15.76 -31.68
C ASP A 49 7.14 -14.91 -31.00
N ALA A 50 7.51 -13.76 -30.42
CA ALA A 50 6.56 -12.83 -29.82
C ALA A 50 5.65 -12.20 -30.89
N ALA A 51 6.20 -11.77 -32.03
CA ALA A 51 5.43 -11.24 -33.15
C ALA A 51 4.45 -12.27 -33.71
N ARG A 52 4.87 -13.54 -33.83
CA ARG A 52 4.00 -14.65 -34.23
C ARG A 52 2.88 -14.88 -33.21
N LEU A 53 3.17 -14.88 -31.91
CA LEU A 53 2.15 -15.02 -30.87
C LEU A 53 1.13 -13.87 -30.92
N TRP A 54 1.61 -12.64 -31.18
CA TRP A 54 0.76 -11.47 -31.32
C TRP A 54 -0.20 -11.58 -32.51
N SER A 55 0.32 -11.96 -33.69
CA SER A 55 -0.47 -12.04 -34.91
C SER A 55 -1.55 -13.11 -34.88
N VAL A 56 -1.35 -14.21 -34.14
CA VAL A 56 -2.38 -15.25 -33.92
C VAL A 56 -3.33 -14.93 -32.75
N GLY A 57 -3.28 -13.72 -32.20
CA GLY A 57 -4.18 -13.25 -31.14
C GLY A 57 -3.79 -13.69 -29.72
N LYS A 58 -2.66 -14.37 -29.53
CA LYS A 58 -2.14 -14.79 -28.20
C LYS A 58 -1.40 -13.64 -27.51
N ARG A 59 -2.08 -12.50 -27.34
CA ARG A 59 -1.50 -11.25 -26.83
C ARG A 59 -0.82 -11.40 -25.47
N ARG A 60 -1.46 -12.11 -24.53
CA ARG A 60 -0.91 -12.33 -23.18
C ARG A 60 0.42 -13.08 -23.22
N ASP A 61 0.52 -14.10 -24.08
CA ASP A 61 1.70 -14.95 -24.17
C ASP A 61 2.86 -14.21 -24.83
N ALA A 62 2.58 -13.39 -25.86
CA ALA A 62 3.56 -12.50 -26.47
C ALA A 62 4.16 -11.51 -25.46
N LEU A 63 3.31 -10.83 -24.67
CA LEU A 63 3.74 -9.90 -23.63
C LEU A 63 4.53 -10.61 -22.52
N ALA A 64 4.10 -11.81 -22.11
CA ALA A 64 4.81 -12.59 -21.11
C ALA A 64 6.20 -13.01 -21.59
N LEU A 65 6.32 -13.45 -22.85
CA LEU A 65 7.58 -13.81 -23.49
C LEU A 65 8.56 -12.62 -23.53
N LEU A 66 8.12 -11.47 -24.03
CA LEU A 66 8.95 -10.26 -24.08
C LEU A 66 9.35 -9.76 -22.69
N LYS A 67 8.45 -9.76 -21.72
CA LYS A 67 8.78 -9.37 -20.33
C LYS A 67 9.82 -10.29 -19.70
N ALA A 68 9.73 -11.59 -19.95
CA ALA A 68 10.72 -12.55 -19.46
C ALA A 68 12.08 -12.28 -20.12
N ALA A 69 12.11 -12.00 -21.42
CA ALA A 69 13.32 -11.70 -22.17
C ALA A 69 13.97 -10.38 -21.71
N VAL A 70 13.21 -9.30 -21.55
CA VAL A 70 13.72 -8.02 -21.00
C VAL A 70 14.23 -8.19 -19.57
N ARG A 71 13.60 -9.02 -18.73
CA ARG A 71 14.14 -9.29 -17.38
C ARG A 71 15.47 -10.05 -17.41
N ALA A 72 15.65 -10.92 -18.40
CA ALA A 72 16.90 -11.66 -18.58
C ALA A 72 18.01 -10.76 -19.14
N ASN A 73 17.67 -9.88 -20.08
CA ASN A 73 18.56 -8.94 -20.75
C ASN A 73 17.98 -7.51 -20.68
N PRO A 74 18.14 -6.80 -19.55
CA PRO A 74 17.47 -5.52 -19.36
C PRO A 74 17.96 -4.40 -20.28
N ASP A 75 19.14 -4.52 -20.86
CA ASP A 75 19.70 -3.51 -21.78
C ASP A 75 19.40 -3.78 -23.26
N ASP A 76 18.65 -4.84 -23.57
CA ASP A 76 18.24 -5.15 -24.94
C ASP A 76 17.15 -4.17 -25.41
N LEU A 77 17.60 -3.11 -26.09
CA LEU A 77 16.73 -2.06 -26.63
C LEU A 77 15.70 -2.62 -27.63
N PRO A 78 16.05 -3.51 -28.59
CA PRO A 78 15.06 -4.17 -29.45
C PRO A 78 13.92 -4.87 -28.70
N LEU A 79 14.22 -5.64 -27.64
CA LEU A 79 13.19 -6.33 -26.84
C LEU A 79 12.28 -5.34 -26.11
N ARG A 80 12.85 -4.28 -25.55
CA ARG A 80 12.09 -3.20 -24.90
C ARG A 80 11.21 -2.44 -25.88
N LEU A 81 11.75 -2.11 -27.05
CA LEU A 81 11.04 -1.41 -28.12
C LEU A 81 9.82 -2.21 -28.56
N ALA A 82 10.02 -3.50 -28.86
CA ALA A 82 8.92 -4.38 -29.24
C ALA A 82 7.84 -4.44 -28.15
N LEU A 83 8.24 -4.57 -26.88
CA LEU A 83 7.29 -4.58 -25.77
C LEU A 83 6.52 -3.24 -25.65
N ALA A 84 7.21 -2.12 -25.80
CA ALA A 84 6.61 -0.79 -25.76
C ALA A 84 5.63 -0.55 -26.92
N GLU A 85 5.96 -1.00 -28.14
CA GLU A 85 5.07 -0.93 -29.30
C GLU A 85 3.79 -1.74 -29.11
N LEU A 86 3.87 -2.97 -28.57
CA LEU A 86 2.68 -3.77 -28.27
C LEU A 86 1.78 -3.08 -27.24
N TYR A 87 2.35 -2.38 -26.26
CA TYR A 87 1.58 -1.59 -25.29
C TYR A 87 0.93 -0.36 -25.92
N ARG A 88 1.62 0.29 -26.85
CA ARG A 88 1.07 1.40 -27.63
C ARG A 88 -0.12 0.93 -28.47
N GLU A 89 -0.02 -0.23 -29.14
CA GLU A 89 -1.12 -0.83 -29.91
C GLU A 89 -2.36 -1.13 -29.04
N MET A 90 -2.16 -1.49 -27.77
CA MET A 90 -3.24 -1.71 -26.80
C MET A 90 -3.78 -0.42 -26.15
N ASN A 91 -3.38 0.77 -26.60
CA ASN A 91 -3.73 2.06 -25.98
C ASN A 91 -3.38 2.12 -24.48
N SER A 92 -2.23 1.57 -24.10
CA SER A 92 -1.72 1.59 -22.72
C SER A 92 -0.47 2.49 -22.61
N PRO A 93 -0.63 3.82 -22.67
CA PRO A 93 0.48 4.78 -22.77
C PRO A 93 1.41 4.79 -21.55
N ASP A 94 0.92 4.45 -20.36
CA ASP A 94 1.72 4.31 -19.14
C ASP A 94 2.73 3.15 -19.26
N GLN A 95 2.30 2.01 -19.81
CA GLN A 95 3.16 0.86 -20.03
C GLN A 95 4.08 1.06 -21.24
N ALA A 96 3.59 1.68 -22.31
CA ALA A 96 4.42 2.04 -23.46
C ALA A 96 5.55 2.99 -23.02
N GLY A 97 5.22 4.01 -22.22
CA GLY A 97 6.20 4.89 -21.57
C GLY A 97 7.19 4.09 -20.73
N ARG A 98 6.72 3.24 -19.80
CA ARG A 98 7.59 2.43 -18.93
C ARG A 98 8.68 1.67 -19.68
N TRP A 99 8.32 0.96 -20.75
CA TRP A 99 9.27 0.11 -21.48
C TRP A 99 10.11 0.89 -22.48
N GLY A 100 9.56 1.96 -23.06
CA GLY A 100 10.22 2.79 -24.07
C GLY A 100 11.08 3.93 -23.53
N ILE A 101 10.96 4.31 -22.24
CA ILE A 101 11.61 5.51 -21.67
C ILE A 101 13.15 5.52 -21.76
N VAL A 102 13.75 4.35 -21.96
CA VAL A 102 15.21 4.21 -22.12
C VAL A 102 15.69 4.52 -23.53
N ILE A 103 14.78 4.58 -24.50
CA ILE A 103 15.08 4.84 -25.91
C ILE A 103 14.89 6.32 -26.15
N GLU A 104 16.01 7.05 -26.22
CA GLU A 104 16.03 8.51 -26.36
C GLU A 104 15.15 8.99 -27.53
N GLY A 105 14.19 9.87 -27.20
CA GLY A 105 13.30 10.51 -28.18
C GLY A 105 12.19 9.61 -28.72
N TRP A 106 12.07 8.35 -28.26
CA TRP A 106 11.03 7.44 -28.74
C TRP A 106 9.69 7.62 -28.01
N THR A 107 9.74 7.98 -26.73
CA THR A 107 8.51 8.18 -25.94
C THR A 107 7.85 9.52 -26.25
N THR A 108 6.53 9.52 -26.31
CA THR A 108 5.76 10.76 -26.52
C THR A 108 5.55 11.51 -25.20
N PRO A 109 5.27 12.83 -25.23
CA PRO A 109 4.93 13.59 -24.01
C PRO A 109 3.75 13.00 -23.23
N VAL A 110 2.77 12.41 -23.92
CA VAL A 110 1.61 11.77 -23.29
C VAL A 110 2.02 10.50 -22.56
N GLU A 111 2.86 9.66 -23.16
CA GLU A 111 3.37 8.43 -22.51
C GLU A 111 4.24 8.77 -21.29
N ARG A 112 5.07 9.82 -21.39
CA ARG A 112 5.88 10.35 -20.28
C ARG A 112 5.01 10.86 -19.12
N ASP A 113 3.95 11.64 -19.38
CA ASP A 113 3.00 12.07 -18.33
C ASP A 113 2.25 10.89 -17.71
N ARG A 114 1.82 9.91 -18.52
CA ARG A 114 1.08 8.74 -18.03
C ARG A 114 1.95 7.82 -17.17
N LEU A 115 3.22 7.64 -17.55
CA LEU A 115 4.22 6.99 -16.73
C LEU A 115 4.41 7.72 -15.39
N ALA A 116 4.57 9.05 -15.42
CA ALA A 116 4.71 9.86 -14.21
C ALA A 116 3.52 9.70 -13.25
N ARG A 117 2.29 9.72 -13.77
CA ARG A 117 1.06 9.46 -12.97
C ARG A 117 1.01 8.06 -12.39
N MET A 118 1.55 7.06 -13.10
CA MET A 118 1.63 5.68 -12.59
C MET A 118 2.65 5.57 -11.44
N LEU A 119 3.77 6.30 -11.53
CA LEU A 119 4.84 6.26 -10.53
C LEU A 119 4.52 7.06 -9.27
N ALA A 120 3.84 8.21 -9.41
CA ALA A 120 3.59 9.13 -8.29
C ALA A 120 2.89 8.50 -7.06
N PRO A 121 1.88 7.60 -7.20
CA PRO A 121 1.26 6.92 -6.06
C PRO A 121 2.19 5.94 -5.35
N VAL A 122 3.15 5.35 -6.06
CA VAL A 122 4.07 4.37 -5.48
C VAL A 122 5.14 5.06 -4.62
N GLY A 123 5.51 6.30 -4.97
CA GLY A 123 6.42 7.12 -4.16
C GLY A 123 7.84 6.54 -4.08
N ILE A 124 8.27 5.86 -5.15
CA ILE A 124 9.58 5.20 -5.23
C ILE A 124 10.69 6.28 -5.18
N PRO A 125 11.69 6.14 -4.30
CA PRO A 125 12.87 7.00 -4.31
C PRO A 125 13.57 7.02 -5.67
N ARG A 126 14.24 8.12 -6.03
CA ARG A 126 14.95 8.26 -7.32
C ARG A 126 15.89 7.08 -7.58
N ASP A 127 16.64 6.66 -6.57
CA ASP A 127 17.63 5.57 -6.67
C ASP A 127 16.98 4.20 -6.93
N ASP A 128 15.78 3.99 -6.40
CA ASP A 128 15.04 2.72 -6.53
C ASP A 128 14.23 2.63 -7.85
N LEU A 129 14.11 3.74 -8.60
CA LEU A 129 13.42 3.76 -9.90
C LEU A 129 14.11 2.86 -10.92
N VAL A 130 15.43 2.76 -10.86
CA VAL A 130 16.25 1.91 -11.72
C VAL A 130 15.80 0.46 -11.58
N GLU A 131 15.72 -0.05 -10.34
CA GLU A 131 15.25 -1.41 -10.08
C GLU A 131 13.79 -1.60 -10.51
N PHE A 132 12.91 -0.63 -10.19
CA PHE A 132 11.50 -0.71 -10.53
C PHE A 132 11.23 -0.77 -12.05
N LEU A 133 11.99 0.00 -12.82
CA LEU A 133 11.93 0.04 -14.28
C LEU A 133 12.79 -1.05 -14.93
N ALA A 134 13.40 -1.92 -14.12
CA ALA A 134 14.32 -2.97 -14.52
C ALA A 134 15.47 -2.43 -15.38
N LEU A 135 16.10 -1.32 -15.00
CA LEU A 135 17.23 -0.70 -15.67
C LEU A 135 18.55 -1.16 -15.02
N THR A 136 19.66 -1.06 -15.74
CA THR A 136 20.99 -1.40 -15.21
C THR A 136 21.83 -0.17 -14.88
N GLY A 137 21.54 0.97 -15.52
CA GLY A 137 22.23 2.24 -15.31
C GLY A 137 21.51 3.17 -14.34
N PRO A 138 22.21 4.19 -13.81
CA PRO A 138 21.58 5.24 -13.01
C PRO A 138 20.63 6.09 -13.86
N VAL A 139 19.70 6.82 -13.23
CA VAL A 139 18.65 7.59 -13.91
C VAL A 139 19.21 8.62 -14.89
N GLU A 140 20.35 9.23 -14.55
CA GLU A 140 21.06 10.24 -15.34
C GLU A 140 21.60 9.69 -16.68
N SER A 141 21.65 8.35 -16.83
CA SER A 141 22.03 7.71 -18.09
C SER A 141 20.88 7.69 -19.11
N TYR A 142 19.66 8.07 -18.71
CA TYR A 142 18.46 8.00 -19.53
C TYR A 142 17.77 9.38 -19.59
N PRO A 143 18.09 10.22 -20.60
CA PRO A 143 17.64 11.62 -20.65
C PRO A 143 16.11 11.81 -20.55
N ASP A 144 15.34 10.96 -21.24
CA ASP A 144 13.87 11.01 -21.21
C ASP A 144 13.31 10.64 -19.82
N LEU A 145 13.97 9.72 -19.11
CA LEU A 145 13.57 9.34 -17.76
C LEU A 145 13.91 10.46 -16.77
N GLU A 146 15.08 11.07 -16.90
CA GLU A 146 15.47 12.22 -16.08
C GLU A 146 14.47 13.38 -16.25
N GLU A 147 14.08 13.69 -17.50
CA GLU A 147 13.03 14.70 -17.77
C GLU A 147 11.70 14.34 -17.08
N VAL A 148 11.31 13.06 -17.08
CA VAL A 148 10.10 12.60 -16.39
C VAL A 148 10.19 12.77 -14.88
N VAL A 149 11.34 12.42 -14.29
CA VAL A 149 11.57 12.48 -12.84
C VAL A 149 11.55 13.92 -12.35
N ASP A 150 12.29 14.80 -13.02
CA ASP A 150 12.46 16.19 -12.60
C ASP A 150 11.26 17.09 -13.01
N GLY A 151 10.47 16.67 -13.99
CA GLY A 151 9.29 17.39 -14.47
C GLY A 151 7.96 16.81 -13.95
N PRO A 152 7.25 16.02 -14.78
CA PRO A 152 5.88 15.59 -14.50
C PRO A 152 5.76 14.73 -13.23
N LEU A 153 6.74 13.88 -12.91
CA LEU A 153 6.70 13.05 -11.71
C LEU A 153 6.73 13.92 -10.44
N ALA A 154 7.67 14.87 -10.37
CA ALA A 154 7.76 15.81 -9.26
C ALA A 154 6.46 16.62 -9.09
N ALA A 155 5.85 17.07 -10.19
CA ALA A 155 4.58 17.77 -10.17
C ALA A 155 3.43 16.90 -9.62
N HIS A 156 3.29 15.65 -10.08
CA HIS A 156 2.26 14.73 -9.59
C HIS A 156 2.47 14.33 -8.12
N VAL A 157 3.71 14.14 -7.69
CA VAL A 157 4.04 13.87 -6.28
C VAL A 157 3.69 15.08 -5.42
N ALA A 158 4.02 16.31 -5.84
CA ALA A 158 3.66 17.53 -5.13
C ALA A 158 2.14 17.73 -5.03
N GLN A 159 1.41 17.52 -6.14
CA GLN A 159 -0.05 17.57 -6.14
C GLN A 159 -0.67 16.54 -5.19
N ARG A 160 -0.14 15.31 -5.15
CA ARG A 160 -0.61 14.28 -4.19
C ARG A 160 -0.31 14.67 -2.75
N LYS A 161 0.88 15.21 -2.46
CA LYS A 161 1.21 15.69 -1.10
C LYS A 161 0.30 16.84 -0.69
N ALA A 162 0.02 17.78 -1.60
CA ALA A 162 -0.92 18.87 -1.34
C ALA A 162 -2.35 18.35 -1.11
N ALA A 163 -2.81 17.41 -1.94
CA ALA A 163 -4.12 16.78 -1.77
C ALA A 163 -4.21 16.01 -0.45
N ALA A 164 -3.17 15.26 -0.07
CA ALA A 164 -3.09 14.55 1.20
C ALA A 164 -3.09 15.51 2.40
N ALA A 165 -2.41 16.66 2.30
CA ALA A 165 -2.43 17.68 3.34
C ALA A 165 -3.81 18.33 3.50
N THR A 166 -4.60 18.43 2.42
CA THR A 166 -5.99 18.90 2.49
C THR A 166 -6.98 17.82 2.91
N ASP A 167 -6.64 16.55 2.70
CA ASP A 167 -7.44 15.37 3.04
C ASP A 167 -7.12 14.82 4.45
N GLU A 168 -6.43 15.60 5.29
CA GLU A 168 -6.55 15.47 6.75
C GLU A 168 -7.98 15.87 7.14
N SER A 169 -8.94 15.02 6.77
CA SER A 169 -10.31 15.13 7.19
C SER A 169 -10.30 15.06 8.72
N PRO A 170 -10.66 16.15 9.43
CA PRO A 170 -10.69 16.14 10.89
C PRO A 170 -11.67 15.09 11.42
N TRP A 171 -12.55 14.58 10.55
CA TRP A 171 -13.48 13.51 10.89
C TRP A 171 -12.78 12.17 11.06
N GLY A 172 -11.72 11.84 10.31
CA GLY A 172 -11.01 10.57 10.43
C GLY A 172 -10.40 10.38 11.83
N GLU A 173 -9.59 11.34 12.28
CA GLU A 173 -9.00 11.31 13.62
C GLU A 173 -10.04 11.36 14.74
N ARG A 174 -11.08 12.20 14.58
CA ARG A 174 -12.17 12.30 15.57
C ARG A 174 -12.96 10.99 15.68
N LEU A 175 -13.27 10.35 14.55
CA LEU A 175 -13.99 9.08 14.52
C LEU A 175 -13.16 7.95 15.09
N PHE A 176 -11.86 7.89 14.78
CA PHE A 176 -10.94 6.93 15.39
C PHE A 176 -10.84 7.15 16.91
N THR A 177 -10.68 8.40 17.34
CA THR A 177 -10.61 8.77 18.77
C THR A 177 -11.90 8.37 19.50
N LEU A 178 -13.07 8.65 18.91
CA LEU A 178 -14.37 8.25 19.46
C LEU A 178 -14.49 6.72 19.55
N ALA A 179 -14.05 5.99 18.53
CA ALA A 179 -14.06 4.53 18.54
C ALA A 179 -13.19 3.96 19.67
N VAL A 180 -11.98 4.50 19.86
CA VAL A 180 -11.07 4.12 20.95
C VAL A 180 -11.68 4.42 22.32
N ILE A 181 -12.27 5.61 22.51
CA ILE A 181 -12.95 5.99 23.75
C ILE A 181 -14.13 5.05 24.04
N CYS A 182 -14.97 4.76 23.04
CA CYS A 182 -16.07 3.81 23.18
C CYS A 182 -15.56 2.42 23.58
N TRP A 183 -14.50 1.91 22.94
CA TRP A 183 -13.92 0.62 23.25
C TRP A 183 -13.36 0.55 24.67
N ILE A 184 -12.56 1.54 25.08
CA ILE A 184 -12.01 1.63 26.44
C ILE A 184 -13.16 1.68 27.46
N THR A 185 -14.18 2.51 27.21
CA THR A 185 -15.34 2.65 28.11
C THR A 185 -16.10 1.33 28.25
N THR A 186 -16.28 0.59 27.16
CA THR A 186 -16.90 -0.75 27.19
C THR A 186 -16.05 -1.73 28.01
N VAL A 187 -14.74 -1.79 27.80
CA VAL A 187 -13.85 -2.70 28.55
C VAL A 187 -13.87 -2.38 30.04
N VAL A 188 -13.71 -1.11 30.41
CA VAL A 188 -13.75 -0.64 31.82
C VAL A 188 -15.11 -0.95 32.45
N GLY A 189 -16.21 -0.64 31.74
CA GLY A 189 -17.56 -0.95 32.20
C GLY A 189 -17.78 -2.45 32.44
N GLY A 190 -17.23 -3.30 31.58
CA GLY A 190 -17.27 -4.75 31.75
C GLY A 190 -16.54 -5.24 32.99
N VAL A 191 -15.32 -4.75 33.22
CA VAL A 191 -14.54 -5.09 34.42
C VAL A 191 -15.28 -4.66 35.69
N LEU A 192 -15.81 -3.44 35.72
CA LEU A 192 -16.58 -2.93 36.87
C LEU A 192 -17.85 -3.74 37.11
N ALA A 193 -18.57 -4.15 36.06
CA ALA A 193 -19.75 -5.00 36.19
C ALA A 193 -19.40 -6.38 36.78
N VAL A 194 -18.34 -7.01 36.30
CA VAL A 194 -17.85 -8.30 36.85
C VAL A 194 -17.45 -8.14 38.32
N MET A 195 -16.74 -7.07 38.67
CA MET A 195 -16.38 -6.78 40.06
C MET A 195 -17.61 -6.56 40.95
N ALA A 196 -18.63 -5.83 40.48
CA ALA A 196 -19.86 -5.60 41.24
C ALA A 196 -20.61 -6.90 41.52
N VAL A 197 -20.71 -7.80 40.53
CA VAL A 197 -21.31 -9.13 40.72
C VAL A 197 -20.53 -9.95 41.74
N PHE A 198 -19.20 -9.91 41.68
CA PHE A 198 -18.34 -10.59 42.64
C PHE A 198 -18.54 -10.08 44.07
N ILE A 199 -18.64 -8.76 44.27
CA ILE A 199 -18.90 -8.15 45.58
C ILE A 199 -20.26 -8.58 46.11
N VAL A 200 -21.33 -8.50 45.30
CA VAL A 200 -22.68 -8.91 45.73
C VAL A 200 -22.71 -10.39 46.13
N ALA A 201 -22.04 -11.25 45.36
CA ALA A 201 -21.95 -12.68 45.66
C ALA A 201 -21.11 -12.96 46.92
N PHE A 202 -20.04 -12.20 47.16
CA PHE A 202 -19.14 -12.41 48.29
C PHE A 202 -19.77 -12.00 49.64
N PHE A 203 -20.57 -10.93 49.64
CA PHE A 203 -21.18 -10.39 50.86
C PHE A 203 -22.65 -10.83 51.08
N ASP A 204 -23.20 -11.68 50.19
CA ASP A 204 -24.59 -12.16 50.23
C ASP A 204 -25.63 -11.01 50.34
N LEU A 205 -25.32 -9.88 49.70
CA LEU A 205 -26.08 -8.62 49.85
C LEU A 205 -27.42 -8.62 49.10
N ALA A 206 -27.59 -9.52 48.14
CA ALA A 206 -28.79 -9.66 47.30
C ALA A 206 -28.75 -11.00 46.55
N ASP A 207 -29.85 -11.35 45.85
CA ASP A 207 -29.83 -12.45 44.90
C ASP A 207 -28.82 -12.19 43.77
N ALA A 208 -27.63 -12.78 43.91
CA ALA A 208 -26.51 -12.63 42.99
C ALA A 208 -26.89 -12.97 41.55
N ARG A 209 -27.91 -13.82 41.33
CA ARG A 209 -28.43 -14.13 39.99
C ARG A 209 -29.09 -12.92 39.35
N THR A 210 -29.88 -12.18 40.11
CA THR A 210 -30.56 -10.97 39.62
C THR A 210 -29.53 -9.87 39.31
N ALA A 211 -28.53 -9.68 40.18
CA ALA A 211 -27.45 -8.73 39.94
C ALA A 211 -26.58 -9.10 38.71
N ALA A 212 -26.23 -10.38 38.55
CA ALA A 212 -25.47 -10.87 37.40
C ALA A 212 -26.22 -10.69 36.07
N ARG A 213 -27.54 -10.89 36.06
CA ARG A 213 -28.38 -10.72 34.86
C ARG A 213 -28.47 -9.26 34.43
N ILE A 214 -28.78 -8.35 35.36
CA ILE A 214 -28.90 -6.92 35.04
C ILE A 214 -27.53 -6.37 34.60
N GLY A 215 -26.46 -6.70 35.35
CA GLY A 215 -25.10 -6.28 35.01
C GLY A 215 -24.64 -6.82 33.65
N GLY A 216 -24.85 -8.12 33.39
CA GLY A 216 -24.50 -8.76 32.12
C GLY A 216 -25.29 -8.21 30.94
N GLY A 217 -26.61 -7.99 31.11
CA GLY A 217 -27.48 -7.42 30.08
C GLY A 217 -27.06 -6.00 29.69
N CYS A 218 -26.80 -5.14 30.67
CA CYS A 218 -26.30 -3.77 30.43
C CYS A 218 -24.94 -3.76 29.71
N PHE A 219 -24.02 -4.65 30.10
CA PHE A 219 -22.71 -4.77 29.45
C PHE A 219 -22.82 -5.21 28.00
N LEU A 220 -23.63 -6.24 27.70
CA LEU A 220 -23.82 -6.74 26.33
C LEU A 220 -24.47 -5.69 25.42
N ALA A 221 -25.42 -4.90 25.95
CA ALA A 221 -26.01 -3.78 25.21
C ALA A 221 -24.97 -2.70 24.90
N ALA A 222 -24.12 -2.33 25.86
CA ALA A 222 -23.04 -1.37 25.65
C ALA A 222 -22.00 -1.88 24.62
N ALA A 223 -21.67 -3.17 24.67
CA ALA A 223 -20.77 -3.79 23.69
C ALA A 223 -21.35 -3.79 22.27
N ALA A 224 -22.66 -4.03 22.12
CA ALA A 224 -23.34 -3.96 20.82
C ALA A 224 -23.26 -2.56 20.20
N VAL A 225 -23.55 -1.52 20.98
CA VAL A 225 -23.47 -0.12 20.54
C VAL A 225 -22.05 0.24 20.12
N SER A 226 -21.04 -0.09 20.94
CA SER A 226 -19.64 0.17 20.60
C SER A 226 -19.19 -0.55 19.33
N SER A 227 -19.69 -1.77 19.09
CA SER A 227 -19.40 -2.54 17.89
C SER A 227 -20.00 -1.90 16.63
N TRP A 228 -21.23 -1.36 16.72
CA TRP A 228 -21.87 -0.64 15.61
C TRP A 228 -21.22 0.70 15.31
N VAL A 229 -20.82 1.46 16.34
CA VAL A 229 -20.05 2.70 16.17
C VAL A 229 -18.73 2.41 15.45
N SER A 230 -18.02 1.37 15.88
CA SER A 230 -16.75 0.95 15.26
C SER A 230 -16.95 0.45 13.81
N ALA A 231 -18.04 -0.26 13.53
CA ALA A 231 -18.39 -0.68 12.17
C ALA A 231 -18.67 0.51 11.24
N GLY A 232 -19.35 1.54 11.74
CA GLY A 232 -19.58 2.79 11.02
C GLY A 232 -18.28 3.51 10.65
N VAL A 233 -17.32 3.55 11.57
CA VAL A 233 -15.99 4.13 11.35
C VAL A 233 -15.23 3.33 10.27
N CYS A 234 -15.21 2.00 10.36
CA CYS A 234 -14.55 1.16 9.35
C CYS A 234 -15.20 1.25 7.96
N ALA A 235 -16.51 1.49 7.88
CA ALA A 235 -17.22 1.69 6.62
C ALA A 235 -16.81 3.01 5.94
N VAL A 236 -16.61 4.08 6.71
CA VAL A 236 -16.14 5.38 6.20
C VAL A 236 -14.71 5.28 5.66
N GLU A 237 -13.84 4.50 6.29
CA GLU A 237 -12.45 4.28 5.84
C GLU A 237 -12.31 3.32 4.64
N ASN A 238 -13.42 2.91 4.02
CA ASN A 238 -13.42 1.95 2.91
C ASN A 238 -12.79 0.59 3.30
N ARG A 239 -12.82 0.23 4.59
CA ARG A 239 -12.33 -1.07 5.12
C ARG A 239 -13.50 -2.02 5.36
N TRP A 240 -14.18 -2.38 4.27
CA TRP A 240 -15.45 -3.11 4.26
C TRP A 240 -15.39 -4.45 5.03
N LEU A 241 -14.25 -5.14 5.01
CA LEU A 241 -14.06 -6.38 5.77
C LEU A 241 -14.12 -6.18 7.29
N GLY A 242 -13.56 -5.08 7.80
CA GLY A 242 -13.59 -4.76 9.24
C GLY A 242 -14.99 -4.38 9.70
N ALA A 243 -15.71 -3.60 8.89
CA ALA A 243 -17.09 -3.21 9.18
C ALA A 243 -18.03 -4.43 9.27
N GLY A 244 -17.86 -5.42 8.38
CA GLY A 244 -18.65 -6.64 8.39
C GLY A 244 -18.49 -7.45 9.69
N VAL A 245 -17.24 -7.69 10.10
CA VAL A 245 -16.94 -8.44 11.34
C VAL A 245 -17.51 -7.74 12.57
N LEU A 246 -17.32 -6.42 12.70
CA LEU A 246 -17.83 -5.64 13.83
C LEU A 246 -19.36 -5.59 13.88
N THR A 247 -20.03 -5.57 12.74
CA THR A 247 -21.50 -5.62 12.71
C THR A 247 -22.02 -6.97 13.22
N ILE A 248 -21.37 -8.08 12.84
CA ILE A 248 -21.72 -9.43 13.30
C ILE A 248 -21.53 -9.54 14.82
N VAL A 249 -20.39 -9.09 15.34
CA VAL A 249 -20.12 -9.08 16.79
C VAL A 249 -21.17 -8.28 17.55
N GLY A 250 -21.55 -7.10 17.04
CA GLY A 250 -22.59 -6.27 17.63
C GLY A 250 -23.96 -6.94 17.65
N MET A 251 -24.34 -7.62 16.56
CA MET A 251 -25.60 -8.39 16.50
C MET A 251 -25.61 -9.53 17.51
N ILE A 252 -24.53 -10.31 17.62
CA ILE A 252 -24.44 -11.41 18.59
C ILE A 252 -24.57 -10.88 20.02
N ALA A 253 -23.85 -9.81 20.36
CA ALA A 253 -23.94 -9.20 21.69
C ALA A 253 -25.36 -8.70 22.00
N ALA A 254 -26.03 -8.05 21.04
CA ALA A 254 -27.41 -7.59 21.20
C ALA A 254 -28.39 -8.76 21.38
N THR A 255 -28.26 -9.84 20.60
CA THR A 255 -29.10 -11.03 20.75
C THR A 255 -28.93 -11.68 22.13
N LEU A 256 -27.68 -11.82 22.60
CA LEU A 256 -27.39 -12.35 23.93
C LEU A 256 -27.98 -11.45 25.04
N ALA A 257 -27.92 -10.13 24.88
CA ALA A 257 -28.56 -9.19 25.82
C ALA A 257 -30.07 -9.44 25.90
N VAL A 258 -30.76 -9.51 24.76
CA VAL A 258 -32.21 -9.75 24.70
C VAL A 258 -32.58 -11.08 25.34
N VAL A 259 -31.87 -12.17 25.04
CA VAL A 259 -32.12 -13.49 25.66
C VAL A 259 -31.95 -13.45 27.18
N THR A 260 -30.97 -12.69 27.66
CA THR A 260 -30.73 -12.52 29.11
C THR A 260 -31.88 -11.78 29.79
N PHE A 261 -32.55 -10.86 29.07
CA PHE A 261 -33.72 -10.12 29.57
C PHE A 261 -35.05 -10.88 29.44
N THR A 262 -35.24 -11.72 28.43
CA THR A 262 -36.53 -12.38 28.14
C THR A 262 -36.73 -13.72 28.84
N THR A 263 -35.69 -14.33 29.39
CA THR A 263 -35.77 -15.61 30.11
C THR A 263 -36.21 -15.47 31.59
N THR A 264 -36.88 -14.35 31.91
CA THR A 264 -37.61 -14.06 33.15
C THR A 264 -38.98 -14.72 33.19
#